data_AF-A0A1Q6EIV2-F1
#
_entry.id   AF-A0A1Q6EIV2-F1
#
_cell.length_a   1.000
_cell.length_b   1.000
_cell.length_c   1.000
_cell.angle_alpha   90.00
_cell.angle_beta   90.00
_cell.angle_gamma   90.00
#
_symmetry.space_group_name_H-M   'P 1'
#
loop_
_entity.id
_entity.type
_entity.pdbx_description
1 polymer ?
#
loop_
_entity_poly.entity_id
_entity_poly.type
_entity_poly.pdbx_seq_one_letter_code
_entity_poly.pdbx_strand_id
1 'polypeptide(L)'
;MESITNNEFLNSVLESDAWKEISDNESLSMDILDKYADKLDWDEISENRNIIWTLEGINKFAYRLNWSNFSQGCPDHIINEVTLQKFANRWDWKAISNRDCFYNNWALLEKFADKADWSEVITNWNIEKPLEFFARFQQYIPMAKLQDSRLWDSMAEARAKRIMQEAIGIC
;
A
#
# COMPACT_ATOMS: atom_id res chain seq x y z
N MET A 1 -2.95 -48.94 20.33
CA MET A 1 -3.14 -47.96 19.25
C MET A 1 -3.83 -46.76 19.87
N GLU A 2 -3.05 -45.84 20.44
CA GLU A 2 -3.57 -44.53 20.80
C GLU A 2 -3.96 -43.84 19.50
N SER A 3 -5.24 -43.55 19.34
CA SER A 3 -5.74 -42.89 18.15
C SER A 3 -5.10 -41.50 18.08
N ILE A 4 -4.79 -41.07 16.87
CA ILE A 4 -4.24 -39.73 16.55
C ILE A 4 -5.05 -38.61 17.25
N THR A 5 -6.31 -38.87 17.57
CA THR A 5 -7.24 -38.00 18.31
C THR A 5 -6.83 -37.62 19.75
N ASN A 6 -5.95 -38.36 20.43
CA ASN A 6 -5.55 -38.05 21.83
C ASN A 6 -4.23 -37.28 21.96
N ASN A 7 -3.61 -36.88 20.85
CA ASN A 7 -2.37 -36.13 20.89
C ASN A 7 -2.67 -34.62 21.01
N GLU A 8 -2.76 -34.12 22.23
CA GLU A 8 -3.01 -32.70 22.54
C GLU A 8 -2.07 -31.75 21.80
N PHE A 9 -0.80 -32.13 21.63
CA PHE A 9 0.16 -31.37 20.86
C PHE A 9 -0.25 -31.27 19.38
N LEU A 10 -0.55 -32.38 18.72
CA LEU A 10 -1.01 -32.36 17.32
C LEU A 10 -2.31 -31.56 17.17
N ASN A 11 -3.26 -31.69 18.09
CA ASN A 11 -4.50 -30.92 18.06
C ASN A 11 -4.24 -29.41 18.17
N SER A 12 -3.31 -28.98 19.05
CA SER A 12 -2.95 -27.57 19.18
C SER A 12 -2.28 -26.99 17.93
N VAL A 13 -1.43 -27.77 17.27
CA VAL A 13 -0.77 -27.38 16.02
C VAL A 13 -1.80 -27.26 14.90
N LEU A 14 -2.68 -28.26 14.75
CA LEU A 14 -3.75 -28.23 13.75
C LEU A 14 -4.73 -27.07 13.97
N GLU A 15 -5.06 -26.75 15.22
CA GLU A 15 -5.92 -25.59 15.51
C GLU A 15 -5.22 -24.28 15.13
N SER A 16 -3.92 -24.12 15.45
CA SER A 16 -3.15 -22.94 15.05
C SER A 16 -3.09 -22.79 13.53
N ASP A 17 -2.82 -23.87 12.80
CA ASP A 17 -2.75 -23.84 11.33
C ASP A 17 -4.13 -23.55 10.73
N ALA A 18 -5.20 -24.10 11.30
CA ALA A 18 -6.56 -23.80 10.85
C ALA A 18 -6.92 -22.32 11.02
N TRP A 19 -6.48 -21.65 12.09
CA TRP A 19 -6.72 -20.21 12.26
C TRP A 19 -5.93 -19.36 11.27
N LYS A 20 -4.73 -19.78 10.87
CA LYS A 20 -3.97 -19.12 9.80
C LYS A 20 -4.69 -19.24 8.46
N GLU A 21 -5.12 -20.44 8.10
CA GLU A 21 -5.92 -20.67 6.87
C GLU A 21 -7.23 -19.86 6.87
N ILE A 22 -7.87 -19.70 8.03
CA ILE A 22 -9.04 -18.83 8.17
C ILE A 22 -8.66 -17.36 7.97
N SER A 23 -7.54 -16.90 8.54
CA SER A 23 -7.08 -15.50 8.39
C SER A 23 -6.76 -15.12 6.95
N ASP A 24 -6.24 -16.04 6.14
CA ASP A 24 -5.96 -15.83 4.71
C ASP A 24 -7.21 -15.97 3.82
N ASN A 25 -8.37 -16.31 4.39
CA ASN A 25 -9.59 -16.58 3.62
C ASN A 25 -10.13 -15.34 2.89
N GLU A 26 -10.66 -15.54 1.68
CA GLU A 26 -11.17 -14.50 0.79
C GLU A 26 -12.44 -13.76 1.28
N SER A 27 -13.07 -14.13 2.41
CA SER A 27 -14.40 -13.58 2.74
C SER A 27 -14.66 -13.34 4.23
N LEU A 28 -13.66 -12.86 4.96
CA LEU A 28 -13.83 -12.44 6.36
C LEU A 28 -14.60 -11.11 6.47
N SER A 29 -15.76 -11.14 7.12
CA SER A 29 -16.52 -9.94 7.47
C SER A 29 -16.02 -9.28 8.75
N MET A 30 -16.37 -8.01 8.96
CA MET A 30 -16.05 -7.29 10.21
C MET A 30 -16.61 -7.98 11.46
N ASP A 31 -17.76 -8.66 11.36
CA ASP A 31 -18.34 -9.41 12.47
C ASP A 31 -17.51 -10.64 12.82
N ILE A 32 -16.91 -11.31 11.82
CA ILE A 32 -16.01 -12.45 12.04
C ILE A 32 -14.70 -11.97 12.67
N LEU A 33 -14.13 -10.89 12.15
CA LEU A 33 -12.95 -10.22 12.71
C LEU A 33 -13.17 -9.86 14.18
N ASP A 34 -14.34 -9.33 14.52
CA ASP A 34 -14.67 -8.97 15.90
C ASP A 34 -14.83 -10.19 16.81
N LYS A 35 -15.59 -11.18 16.35
CA LYS A 35 -15.90 -12.38 17.15
C LYS A 35 -14.66 -13.23 17.44
N TYR A 36 -13.71 -13.27 16.52
CA TYR A 36 -12.53 -14.14 16.61
C TYR A 36 -11.20 -13.36 16.65
N ALA A 37 -11.22 -12.09 17.03
CA ALA A 37 -10.06 -11.21 17.04
C ALA A 37 -8.84 -11.78 17.80
N ASP A 38 -9.04 -12.60 18.83
CA ASP A 38 -7.96 -13.20 19.63
C ASP A 38 -7.42 -14.51 19.06
N LYS A 39 -8.07 -15.08 18.03
CA LYS A 39 -7.68 -16.33 17.40
C LYS A 39 -7.08 -16.15 16.01
N LEU A 40 -7.49 -15.09 15.32
CA LEU A 40 -6.99 -14.76 13.99
C LEU A 40 -5.50 -14.42 14.04
N ASP A 41 -4.76 -14.93 13.05
CA ASP A 41 -3.42 -14.46 12.73
C ASP A 41 -3.51 -13.08 12.08
N TRP A 42 -2.99 -12.05 12.75
CA TRP A 42 -3.14 -10.66 12.31
C TRP A 42 -2.13 -10.24 11.23
N ASP A 43 -1.04 -11.00 11.06
CA ASP A 43 -0.11 -10.75 9.96
C ASP A 43 -0.80 -11.11 8.64
N GLU A 44 -1.44 -12.28 8.57
CA GLU A 44 -2.26 -12.73 7.43
C GLU A 44 -3.43 -11.77 7.16
N ILE A 45 -4.18 -11.38 8.21
CA ILE A 45 -5.29 -10.41 8.08
C ILE A 45 -4.83 -9.06 7.51
N SER A 46 -3.63 -8.62 7.86
CA SER A 46 -3.10 -7.32 7.42
C SER A 46 -2.68 -7.33 5.95
N GLU A 47 -2.28 -8.47 5.41
CA GLU A 47 -1.97 -8.66 3.99
C GLU A 47 -3.19 -9.06 3.15
N ASN A 48 -4.26 -9.55 3.80
CA ASN A 48 -5.45 -10.05 3.15
C ASN A 48 -6.24 -8.93 2.44
N ARG A 49 -6.15 -8.93 1.11
CA ARG A 49 -6.80 -7.95 0.22
C ARG A 49 -8.29 -8.18 0.02
N ASN A 50 -8.80 -9.32 0.45
CA ASN A 50 -10.19 -9.70 0.26
C ASN A 50 -11.10 -9.18 1.38
N ILE A 51 -10.51 -8.68 2.47
CA ILE A 51 -11.25 -8.03 3.55
C ILE A 51 -11.73 -6.65 3.10
N ILE A 52 -13.04 -6.43 3.18
CA ILE A 52 -13.64 -5.12 2.94
C ILE A 52 -13.48 -4.27 4.20
N TRP A 53 -12.37 -3.53 4.26
CA TRP A 53 -12.07 -2.64 5.36
C TRP A 53 -13.02 -1.43 5.41
N THR A 54 -13.48 -1.10 6.61
CA THR A 54 -14.17 0.18 6.88
C THR A 54 -13.30 1.03 7.81
N LEU A 55 -13.52 2.35 7.81
CA LEU A 55 -12.81 3.23 8.74
C LEU A 55 -13.01 2.81 10.21
N GLU A 56 -14.22 2.36 10.56
CA GLU A 56 -14.53 1.86 11.90
C GLU A 56 -13.80 0.55 12.19
N GLY A 57 -13.74 -0.37 11.22
CA GLY A 57 -12.99 -1.62 11.34
C GLY A 57 -11.50 -1.38 11.56
N ILE A 58 -10.88 -0.53 10.73
CA ILE A 58 -9.47 -0.16 10.90
C ILE A 58 -9.24 0.48 12.27
N ASN A 59 -10.12 1.39 12.70
CA ASN A 59 -10.00 2.02 14.00
C ASN A 59 -10.10 1.03 15.16
N LYS A 60 -11.02 0.06 15.06
CA LYS A 60 -11.25 -0.97 16.07
C LYS A 60 -10.04 -1.91 16.20
N PHE A 61 -9.44 -2.28 15.08
CA PHE A 61 -8.34 -3.25 15.04
C PHE A 61 -6.95 -2.61 14.85
N ALA A 62 -6.84 -1.29 14.98
CA ALA A 62 -5.62 -0.53 14.74
C ALA A 62 -4.39 -1.00 15.55
N TYR A 63 -4.60 -1.59 16.72
CA TYR A 63 -3.50 -2.12 17.56
C TYR A 63 -3.11 -3.56 17.25
N ARG A 64 -3.91 -4.25 16.43
CA ARG A 64 -3.67 -5.63 16.02
C ARG A 64 -3.12 -5.71 14.60
N LEU A 65 -3.47 -4.76 13.74
CA LEU A 65 -2.95 -4.66 12.39
C LEU A 65 -1.42 -4.53 12.38
N ASN A 66 -0.78 -5.36 11.56
CA ASN A 66 0.58 -5.12 11.10
C ASN A 66 0.52 -4.02 10.03
N TRP A 67 0.88 -2.81 10.43
CA TRP A 67 0.76 -1.64 9.56
C TRP A 67 1.73 -1.63 8.39
N SER A 68 2.87 -2.32 8.47
CA SER A 68 3.78 -2.45 7.32
C SER A 68 3.07 -3.18 6.19
N ASN A 69 2.54 -4.36 6.51
CA ASN A 69 1.78 -5.22 5.62
C ASN A 69 0.52 -4.53 5.10
N PHE A 70 -0.23 -3.92 6.01
CA PHE A 70 -1.45 -3.21 5.67
C PHE A 70 -1.19 -2.02 4.73
N SER A 71 -0.12 -1.24 4.95
CA SER A 71 0.26 -0.12 4.06
C SER A 71 0.59 -0.59 2.65
N GLN A 72 1.22 -1.77 2.53
CA GLN A 72 1.59 -2.35 1.25
C GLN A 72 0.39 -2.94 0.51
N GLY A 73 -0.56 -3.53 1.24
CA GLY A 73 -1.60 -4.39 0.67
C GLY A 73 -3.03 -3.84 0.70
N CYS A 74 -3.33 -2.81 1.50
CA CYS A 74 -4.72 -2.40 1.72
C CYS A 74 -5.40 -1.96 0.41
N PRO A 75 -6.74 -2.11 0.30
CA PRO A 75 -7.49 -1.62 -0.86
C PRO A 75 -7.29 -0.12 -1.10
N ASP A 76 -7.18 0.31 -2.37
CA ASP A 76 -6.87 1.72 -2.71
C ASP A 76 -7.84 2.74 -2.11
N HIS A 77 -9.13 2.40 -2.00
CA HIS A 77 -10.14 3.31 -1.43
C HIS A 77 -9.88 3.63 0.05
N ILE A 78 -9.08 2.81 0.75
CA ILE A 78 -8.62 3.07 2.12
C ILE A 78 -7.54 4.13 2.15
N ILE A 79 -6.79 4.36 1.07
CA ILE A 79 -5.77 5.40 1.00
C ILE A 79 -6.46 6.71 0.58
N ASN A 80 -6.95 7.44 1.58
CA ASN A 80 -7.62 8.72 1.40
C ASN A 80 -7.22 9.69 2.51
N GLU A 81 -7.63 10.94 2.39
CA GLU A 81 -7.26 11.98 3.35
C GLU A 81 -7.61 11.63 4.80
N VAL A 82 -8.81 11.09 5.04
CA VAL A 82 -9.34 10.82 6.38
C VAL A 82 -8.52 9.74 7.08
N THR A 83 -8.25 8.64 6.40
CA THR A 83 -7.48 7.51 6.94
C THR A 83 -5.99 7.84 7.08
N LEU A 84 -5.39 8.51 6.10
CA LEU A 84 -3.99 8.93 6.15
C LEU A 84 -3.75 9.91 7.29
N GLN A 85 -4.66 10.86 7.49
CA GLN A 85 -4.56 11.83 8.59
C GLN A 85 -4.77 11.16 9.96
N LYS A 86 -5.81 10.32 10.09
CA LYS A 86 -6.17 9.68 11.36
C LYS A 86 -5.09 8.72 11.87
N PHE A 87 -4.44 8.00 10.96
CA PHE A 87 -3.44 6.98 11.27
C PHE A 87 -2.03 7.36 10.82
N ALA A 88 -1.74 8.66 10.70
CA ALA A 88 -0.48 9.15 10.12
C ALA A 88 0.80 8.59 10.76
N ASN A 89 0.76 8.25 12.06
CA ASN A 89 1.91 7.69 12.78
C ASN A 89 1.96 6.16 12.78
N ARG A 90 1.05 5.51 12.05
CA ARG A 90 0.97 4.05 11.93
C ARG A 90 1.34 3.58 10.54
N TRP A 91 0.93 4.33 9.51
CA TRP A 91 1.27 4.01 8.12
C TRP A 91 2.78 3.89 7.92
N ASP A 92 3.19 2.86 7.18
CA ASP A 92 4.49 2.81 6.54
C ASP A 92 4.45 3.72 5.32
N TRP A 93 5.00 4.93 5.48
CA TRP A 93 5.01 5.93 4.43
C TRP A 93 5.85 5.55 3.23
N LYS A 94 6.85 4.67 3.39
CA LYS A 94 7.61 4.14 2.27
C LYS A 94 6.71 3.27 1.40
N ALA A 95 5.96 2.36 2.02
CA ALA A 95 4.99 1.51 1.33
C ALA A 95 3.87 2.34 0.68
N ILE A 96 3.29 3.32 1.39
CA ILE A 96 2.26 4.22 0.85
C ILE A 96 2.79 5.02 -0.35
N SER A 97 4.05 5.48 -0.30
CA SER A 97 4.66 6.26 -1.40
C SER A 97 4.90 5.45 -2.68
N ASN A 98 4.87 4.13 -2.58
CA ASN A 98 4.93 3.20 -3.71
C ASN A 98 3.53 2.92 -4.30
N ARG A 99 2.44 3.40 -3.68
CA ARG A 99 1.07 3.15 -4.14
C ARG A 99 0.66 4.11 -5.25
N ASP A 100 0.22 3.58 -6.38
CA ASP A 100 -0.27 4.35 -7.53
C ASP A 100 -1.40 5.32 -7.16
N CYS A 101 -2.38 4.84 -6.39
CA CYS A 101 -3.48 5.66 -5.89
C CYS A 101 -3.04 6.84 -5.00
N PHE A 102 -1.83 6.79 -4.45
CA PHE A 102 -1.25 7.87 -3.66
C PHE A 102 -0.44 8.83 -4.54
N TYR A 103 0.58 8.34 -5.27
CA TYR A 103 1.47 9.24 -6.02
C TYR A 103 0.81 9.89 -7.25
N ASN A 104 -0.21 9.27 -7.85
CA ASN A 104 -0.99 9.87 -8.94
C ASN A 104 -2.18 10.72 -8.45
N ASN A 105 -2.54 10.66 -7.16
CA ASN A 105 -3.48 11.61 -6.58
C ASN A 105 -2.73 12.87 -6.10
N TRP A 106 -2.49 13.81 -7.01
CA TRP A 106 -1.65 14.98 -6.74
C TRP A 106 -2.16 15.86 -5.58
N ALA A 107 -3.47 15.95 -5.37
CA ALA A 107 -4.03 16.68 -4.24
C ALA A 107 -3.71 15.99 -2.91
N LEU A 108 -3.79 14.66 -2.87
CA LEU A 108 -3.44 13.86 -1.71
C LEU A 108 -1.92 13.88 -1.45
N LEU A 109 -1.12 13.67 -2.49
CA LEU A 109 0.34 13.70 -2.41
C LEU A 109 0.85 15.06 -1.91
N GLU A 110 0.29 16.17 -2.40
CA GLU A 110 0.65 17.52 -1.95
C GLU A 110 0.34 17.75 -0.47
N LYS A 111 -0.80 17.22 0.00
CA LYS A 111 -1.22 17.35 1.40
C LYS A 111 -0.35 16.57 2.38
N PHE A 112 0.25 15.47 1.93
CA PHE A 112 1.11 14.61 2.74
C PHE A 112 2.57 14.61 2.24
N ALA A 113 2.98 15.68 1.56
CA ALA A 113 4.30 15.81 0.97
C ALA A 113 5.44 15.74 2.01
N ASP A 114 5.18 16.13 3.26
CA ASP A 114 6.11 16.04 4.38
C ASP A 114 6.36 14.60 4.85
N LYS A 115 5.43 13.68 4.55
CA LYS A 115 5.50 12.28 4.97
C LYS A 115 5.87 11.34 3.83
N ALA A 116 5.58 11.72 2.60
CA ALA A 116 5.90 10.92 1.42
C ALA A 116 7.42 10.63 1.34
N ASP A 117 7.76 9.37 1.06
CA ASP A 117 9.10 8.98 0.65
C ASP A 117 9.28 9.28 -0.84
N TRP A 118 9.77 10.48 -1.13
CA TRP A 118 10.01 10.94 -2.49
C TRP A 118 11.05 10.11 -3.26
N SER A 119 11.88 9.32 -2.57
CA SER A 119 12.77 8.38 -3.26
C SER A 119 11.97 7.23 -3.88
N GLU A 120 10.98 6.72 -3.15
CA GLU A 120 10.09 5.68 -3.67
C GLU A 120 9.19 6.23 -4.77
N VAL A 121 8.60 7.41 -4.57
CA VAL A 121 7.69 8.03 -5.55
C VAL A 121 8.31 8.09 -6.95
N ILE A 122 9.54 8.61 -7.07
CA ILE A 122 10.20 8.79 -8.37
C ILE A 122 10.68 7.49 -9.03
N THR A 123 10.66 6.37 -8.31
CA THR A 123 11.03 5.05 -8.85
C THR A 123 9.84 4.29 -9.45
N ASN A 124 8.63 4.85 -9.40
CA ASN A 124 7.44 4.25 -10.00
C ASN A 124 7.33 4.54 -11.50
N TRP A 125 6.90 3.55 -12.27
CA TRP A 125 6.82 3.63 -13.74
C TRP A 125 5.61 4.41 -14.26
N ASN A 126 4.51 4.46 -13.51
CA ASN A 126 3.23 4.97 -14.00
C ASN A 126 2.93 6.38 -13.53
N ILE A 127 3.96 7.22 -13.33
CA ILE A 127 3.76 8.62 -12.93
C ILE A 127 3.07 9.37 -14.06
N GLU A 128 1.85 9.84 -13.81
CA GLU A 128 1.08 10.59 -14.79
C GLU A 128 1.75 11.92 -15.12
N LYS A 129 1.82 12.25 -16.43
CA LYS A 129 2.35 13.52 -16.95
C LYS A 129 3.70 13.89 -16.31
N PRO A 130 4.77 13.10 -16.54
CA PRO A 130 6.02 13.17 -15.77
C PRO A 130 6.67 14.56 -15.75
N LEU A 131 6.57 15.33 -16.84
CA LEU A 131 7.10 16.70 -16.91
C LEU A 131 6.31 17.69 -16.03
N GLU A 132 4.97 17.57 -15.98
CA GLU A 132 4.12 18.39 -15.12
C GLU A 132 4.26 17.98 -13.66
N PHE A 133 4.33 16.67 -13.40
CA PHE A 133 4.61 16.10 -12.08
C PHE A 133 5.92 16.68 -11.51
N PHE A 134 7.01 16.60 -12.28
CA PHE A 134 8.28 17.16 -11.87
C PHE A 134 8.19 18.67 -11.63
N ALA A 135 7.59 19.43 -12.54
CA ALA A 135 7.45 20.88 -12.37
C ALA A 135 6.73 21.26 -11.07
N ARG A 136 5.69 20.49 -10.70
CA ARG A 136 4.90 20.71 -9.48
C ARG A 136 5.64 20.29 -8.20
N PHE A 137 6.33 19.15 -8.23
CA PHE A 137 6.85 18.51 -7.01
C PHE A 137 8.38 18.55 -6.86
N GLN A 138 9.11 19.16 -7.79
CA GLN A 138 10.59 19.24 -7.79
C GLN A 138 11.20 19.67 -6.45
N GLN A 139 10.52 20.52 -5.67
CA GLN A 139 11.03 20.99 -4.38
C GLN A 139 11.18 19.89 -3.32
N TYR A 140 10.46 18.78 -3.47
CA TYR A 140 10.52 17.65 -2.56
C TYR A 140 11.41 16.50 -3.06
N ILE A 141 11.70 16.48 -4.35
CA ILE A 141 12.40 15.36 -5.00
C ILE A 141 13.88 15.38 -4.61
N PRO A 142 14.46 14.24 -4.16
CA PRO A 142 15.90 14.12 -3.94
C PRO A 142 16.66 14.20 -5.27
N MET A 143 17.16 15.40 -5.62
CA MET A 143 17.85 15.64 -6.90
C MET A 143 19.01 14.67 -7.17
N ALA A 144 19.70 14.23 -6.12
CA ALA A 144 20.78 13.24 -6.22
C ALA A 144 20.34 11.86 -6.74
N LYS A 145 19.05 11.52 -6.61
CA LYS A 145 18.47 10.25 -7.10
C LYS A 145 17.69 10.42 -8.40
N LEU A 146 17.46 11.64 -8.85
CA LEU A 146 16.56 11.92 -9.96
C LEU A 146 17.02 11.27 -11.27
N GLN A 147 18.30 11.42 -11.64
CA GLN A 147 18.80 10.93 -12.94
C GLN A 147 18.73 9.40 -13.08
N ASP A 148 18.79 8.67 -11.96
CA ASP A 148 18.70 7.20 -11.94
C ASP A 148 17.26 6.70 -11.69
N SER A 149 16.25 7.59 -11.76
CA SER A 149 14.86 7.29 -11.42
C SER A 149 13.97 7.02 -12.63
N ARG A 150 12.84 6.33 -12.40
CA ARG A 150 11.83 6.08 -13.45
C ARG A 150 11.11 7.34 -13.90
N LEU A 151 10.99 8.33 -13.01
CA LEU A 151 10.51 9.65 -13.37
C LEU A 151 11.41 10.28 -14.45
N TRP A 152 12.73 10.16 -14.32
CA TRP A 152 13.66 10.70 -15.31
C TRP A 152 13.55 9.98 -16.65
N ASP A 153 13.52 8.64 -16.64
CA ASP A 153 13.29 7.83 -17.84
C ASP A 153 12.01 8.31 -18.57
N SER A 154 10.92 8.47 -17.82
CA SER A 154 9.62 8.89 -18.34
C SER A 154 9.62 10.32 -18.89
N MET A 155 10.34 11.26 -18.24
CA MET A 155 10.52 12.61 -18.75
C MET A 155 11.36 12.63 -20.04
N ALA A 156 12.43 11.83 -20.09
CA ALA A 156 13.28 11.71 -21.27
C ALA A 156 12.51 11.14 -22.46
N GLU A 157 11.71 10.09 -22.24
CA GLU A 157 10.81 9.52 -23.25
C GLU A 157 9.77 10.53 -23.75
N ALA A 158 9.12 11.27 -22.83
CA ALA A 158 8.16 12.31 -23.19
C ALA A 158 8.82 13.41 -24.03
N ARG A 159 10.06 13.79 -23.70
CA ARG A 159 10.83 14.78 -24.46
C ARG A 159 11.23 14.26 -25.84
N ALA A 160 11.70 13.01 -25.92
CA ALA A 160 12.08 12.37 -27.19
C ALA A 160 10.89 12.29 -28.16
N LYS A 161 9.70 11.91 -27.66
CA LYS A 161 8.46 11.89 -28.46
C LYS A 161 8.14 13.27 -29.05
N ARG A 162 8.25 14.35 -28.25
CA ARG A 162 8.02 15.73 -28.74
C ARG A 162 9.02 16.16 -29.79
N ILE A 163 10.32 15.91 -29.58
CA ILE A 163 11.36 16.24 -30.57
C ILE A 163 11.09 15.51 -31.89
N MET A 164 10.68 14.24 -31.83
CA MET A 164 10.37 13.48 -33.03
C MET A 164 9.13 14.03 -33.76
N GLN A 165 8.07 14.42 -33.03
CA GLN A 165 6.89 15.08 -33.58
C GLN A 165 7.22 16.39 -34.30
N GLU A 166 8.04 17.22 -33.67
CA GLU A 166 8.54 18.48 -34.25
C GLU A 166 9.36 18.22 -35.52
N ALA A 167 10.24 17.21 -35.51
CA ALA A 167 11.09 16.87 -36.65
C ALA A 167 10.31 16.36 -37.87
N ILE A 168 9.17 15.70 -37.67
CA ILE A 168 8.29 15.20 -38.74
C ILE A 168 7.20 16.19 -39.15
N GLY A 169 7.16 17.39 -38.56
CA GLY A 169 6.20 18.45 -38.91
C GLY A 169 4.77 18.19 -38.42
N ILE A 170 4.59 17.28 -37.46
CA ILE A 170 3.29 17.04 -36.81
C ILE A 170 3.28 17.92 -35.54
N CYS A 171 2.80 19.16 -35.69
CA CYS A 171 2.47 20.03 -34.55
C CYS A 171 1.20 19.57 -33.83
#